data_AF-A0A7C6H8S3-F1
#
_entry.id   AF-A0A7C6H8S3-F1
#
_cell.length_a   1.000
_cell.length_b   1.000
_cell.length_c   1.000
_cell.angle_alpha   90.00
_cell.angle_beta   90.00
_cell.angle_gamma   90.00
#
_symmetry.space_group_name_H-M   'P 1'
#
loop_
_entity.id
_entity.type
_entity.pdbx_description
1 polymer ?
#
loop_
_entity_poly.entity_id
_entity_poly.type
_entity_poly.pdbx_seq_one_letter_code
_entity_poly.pdbx_strand_id
1 'polypeptide(L)' 'MDNPKNDDVFDDLAELVLYAKGNVLVLNKEIMPTDTGIAAIFRYKE' A
#
# COMPACT_ATOMS: atom_id res chain seq x y z
N MET A 1 4.65 -19.89 6.53
CA MET A 1 3.59 -19.54 5.55
C MET A 1 4.26 -18.56 4.63
N ASP A 2 5.22 -19.04 3.83
CA ASP A 2 6.20 -18.15 3.20
C ASP A 2 6.32 -18.55 1.73
N ASN A 3 5.59 -17.82 0.90
CA ASN A 3 5.71 -17.90 -0.55
C ASN A 3 6.57 -16.71 -1.00
N PRO A 4 7.82 -16.91 -1.44
CA PRO A 4 8.74 -15.82 -1.79
C PRO A 4 8.31 -14.99 -3.02
N LYS A 5 7.18 -15.34 -3.65
CA LYS A 5 6.55 -14.54 -4.72
C LYS A 5 5.63 -13.44 -4.21
N ASN A 6 5.28 -13.44 -2.93
CA ASN A 6 4.22 -12.65 -2.31
C ASN A 6 4.77 -11.75 -1.19
N ASP A 7 6.05 -11.36 -1.31
CA ASP A 7 6.77 -10.57 -0.33
C ASP A 7 7.58 -9.52 -1.11
N ASP A 8 6.86 -8.57 -1.69
CA ASP A 8 7.44 -7.45 -2.42
C ASP A 8 7.35 -6.15 -1.62
N VAL A 9 7.94 -5.08 -2.14
CA VAL A 9 8.00 -3.78 -1.47
C VAL A 9 6.62 -3.17 -1.19
N PHE A 10 5.56 -3.57 -1.90
CA PHE A 10 4.21 -3.11 -1.63
C PHE A 10 3.57 -3.87 -0.48
N ASP A 11 3.86 -5.16 -0.33
CA ASP A 11 3.43 -5.94 0.83
C ASP A 11 4.07 -5.40 2.11
N ASP A 12 5.39 -5.18 2.11
CA ASP A 12 6.12 -4.54 3.22
C ASP A 12 5.51 -3.18 3.62
N LEU A 13 5.19 -2.34 2.61
CA LEU A 13 4.62 -1.02 2.84
C LEU A 13 3.19 -1.10 3.41
N ALA A 14 2.38 -2.04 2.91
CA ALA A 14 1.04 -2.29 3.42
C ALA A 14 1.09 -2.75 4.89
N GLU A 15 2.01 -3.66 5.23
CA GLU A 15 2.23 -4.11 6.60
C GLU A 15 2.59 -2.95 7.54
N LEU A 16 3.50 -2.06 7.12
CA LEU A 16 3.86 -0.87 7.89
C LEU A 16 2.68 0.06 8.14
N VAL A 17 1.84 0.29 7.11
CA VAL A 17 0.63 1.12 7.24
C VAL A 17 -0.35 0.50 8.22
N LEU A 18 -0.60 -0.80 8.12
CA LEU A 18 -1.50 -1.53 9.03
C LEU A 18 -0.96 -1.56 10.46
N TYR A 19 0.34 -1.82 10.64
CA TYR A 19 1.01 -1.76 11.95
C TYR A 19 0.86 -0.38 12.60
N ALA A 20 0.99 0.70 11.80
CA ALA A 20 0.80 2.07 12.26
C ALA A 20 -0.68 2.45 12.47
N LYS A 21 -1.63 1.51 12.40
CA LYS A 21 -3.08 1.72 12.49
C LYS A 21 -3.66 2.59 11.36
N GLY A 22 -3.07 2.51 10.16
CA GLY A 22 -3.61 3.08 8.94
C GLY A 22 -4.52 2.10 8.19
N ASN A 23 -5.03 2.53 7.04
CA ASN A 23 -5.86 1.71 6.16
C ASN A 23 -5.16 1.49 4.82
N VAL A 24 -5.32 0.30 4.26
CA VAL A 24 -4.82 -0.07 2.92
C VAL A 24 -6.02 -0.45 2.05
N LEU A 25 -6.07 0.08 0.84
CA LEU A 25 -7.09 -0.26 -0.16
C LEU A 25 -6.39 -0.80 -1.41
N VAL A 26 -6.85 -1.96 -1.90
CA VAL A 26 -6.47 -2.51 -3.20
C VAL A 26 -7.54 -2.11 -4.20
N LEU A 27 -7.14 -1.43 -5.26
CA LEU A 27 -8.05 -0.85 -6.25
C LEU A 27 -7.77 -1.43 -7.63
N ASN A 28 -8.82 -1.49 -8.46
CA ASN A 28 -8.65 -1.78 -9.88
C ASN A 28 -8.01 -0.59 -10.60
N LYS A 29 -7.33 -0.86 -11.72
CA LYS A 29 -6.58 0.15 -12.49
C LYS A 29 -7.45 1.35 -12.90
N GLU A 30 -8.71 1.12 -13.25
CA GLU A 30 -9.62 2.15 -13.77
C GLU A 30 -9.99 3.20 -12.71
N ILE A 31 -9.84 2.87 -11.43
CA ILE A 31 -10.20 3.74 -10.30
C ILE A 31 -8.97 4.19 -9.50
N MET A 32 -7.76 3.83 -9.95
CA MET A 32 -6.53 4.31 -9.32
C MET A 32 -6.38 5.81 -9.58
N PRO A 33 -6.11 6.63 -8.54
CA PRO A 33 -5.99 8.08 -8.70
C PRO A 33 -4.66 8.52 -9.34
N THR A 34 -3.79 7.58 -9.68
CA THR A 34 -2.42 7.79 -10.15
C THR A 34 -2.01 6.72 -11.15
N ASP A 35 -1.13 7.06 -12.09
CA ASP A 35 -0.61 6.11 -13.10
C ASP A 35 0.58 5.27 -12.62
N THR A 36 1.13 5.57 -11.44
CA THR A 36 2.31 4.89 -10.87
C THR A 36 1.99 3.62 -10.10
N GLY A 37 0.70 3.34 -9.86
CA GLY A 37 0.25 2.17 -9.10
C GLY A 37 0.19 2.37 -7.58
N ILE A 38 0.54 3.56 -7.05
CA ILE A 38 0.44 3.83 -5.61
C ILE A 38 0.05 5.27 -5.31
N ALA A 39 -0.80 5.45 -4.30
CA ALA A 39 -1.19 6.74 -3.75
C ALA A 39 -1.31 6.66 -2.23
N ALA A 40 -0.99 7.74 -1.53
CA ALA A 40 -1.02 7.80 -0.06
C ALA A 40 -1.61 9.11 0.44
N ILE A 41 -2.32 9.03 1.57
CA ILE A 41 -2.78 10.19 2.33
C ILE A 41 -2.01 10.19 3.65
N PHE A 42 -1.12 11.17 3.83
CA PHE A 42 -0.28 11.29 5.02
C PHE A 42 -1.03 12.00 6.15
N ARG A 43 -0.81 11.55 7.40
CA ARG A 43 -1.46 12.12 8.60
C ARG A 43 -0.90 13.48 8.98
N TYR A 44 0.36 13.72 8.65
CA TYR A 44 1.07 14.96 8.96
C TYR A 44 1.61 15.53 7.67
N LYS A 45 1.63 16.86 7.59
CA LYS A 45 2.39 17.54 6.54
C LYS A 45 3.87 17.45 6.88
N GLU A 46 4.70 17.33 5.85
CA GLU A 46 6.15 17.49 5.95
C GLU A 46 6.55 18.83 6.60
#